data_AF-A0A9P7EWM2-F1
#
_entry.id   AF-A0A9P7EWM2-F1
#
_cell.length_a   1.000
_cell.length_b   1.000
_cell.length_c   1.000
_cell.angle_alpha   90.00
_cell.angle_beta   90.00
_cell.angle_gamma   90.00
#
_symmetry.space_group_name_H-M   'P 1'
#
loop_
_entity.id
_entity.type
_entity.pdbx_description
1 polymer ?
#
loop_
_entity_poly.entity_id
_entity_poly.type
_entity_poly.pdbx_seq_one_letter_code
_entity_poly.pdbx_strand_id
1 'polypeptide(L)'
;MEDGARTQLTAASKLALLKERNASWEALQWAESQDLTLPQGDNMAWELCAGVYAQFSVSGASTMRLYRLPSQCRNIPASSWRIPLLSDTKDFTMDPAQDLLVLVEKPILIIQTCNEFLAILFIVKNNTSELVVWKWKKGELVLRSSSRKITTFAFLTPHLLLVGTVMDETGVTEPRLFVLDISKPSTNKVALTDYVCVFGFPSFDFVVSPMRIVICSDPSPEWKPNPEAHVPFSIARGQRLFLITTWVKENQETVSYDLFVPANILLSSVMALTPQTRRRVINWNEWGPTGTRFLKSPPHSHVWTGYVFGSRFISLVTSPKATAGRHSQTLQIWDFNQLALKRAAALGFEKENMRLVNDTTVVKDKMFVERVRTSLPYSITTRTLPPPRSPGEPTFTDAMCGEDSILLLKYDLHHRHLRILTF
;
A
#
# COMPACT_ATOMS: atom_id res chain seq x y z
N MET A 1 0.48 4.05 -17.31
CA MET A 1 1.86 4.53 -17.42
C MET A 1 1.85 5.88 -18.10
N GLU A 2 2.77 6.75 -17.74
CA GLU A 2 3.08 8.03 -18.38
C GLU A 2 4.51 7.97 -18.94
N ASP A 3 4.80 8.79 -19.95
CA ASP A 3 6.15 8.86 -20.53
C ASP A 3 7.16 9.42 -19.52
N GLY A 4 8.32 8.78 -19.45
CA GLY A 4 9.44 9.24 -18.64
C GLY A 4 10.15 10.44 -19.28
N ALA A 5 10.81 11.24 -18.43
CA ALA A 5 11.57 12.41 -18.86
C ALA A 5 12.76 12.01 -19.75
N ARG A 6 13.02 12.83 -20.78
CA ARG A 6 14.23 12.83 -21.64
C ARG A 6 14.99 11.50 -21.68
N THR A 7 14.46 10.55 -22.45
CA THR A 7 15.22 9.37 -22.88
C THR A 7 15.61 9.53 -24.35
N GLN A 8 16.71 8.89 -24.76
CA GLN A 8 17.11 8.83 -26.18
C GLN A 8 16.21 7.89 -27.01
N LEU A 9 15.21 7.26 -26.39
CA LEU A 9 14.34 6.28 -27.04
C LEU A 9 13.21 6.96 -27.81
N THR A 10 12.94 6.47 -29.02
CA THR A 10 11.78 6.88 -29.81
C THR A 10 10.46 6.48 -29.13
N ALA A 11 9.36 7.14 -29.49
CA ALA A 11 8.03 6.77 -29.01
C ALA A 11 7.67 5.30 -29.35
N ALA A 12 8.09 4.81 -30.52
CA ALA A 12 7.88 3.42 -30.93
C ALA A 12 8.66 2.45 -30.02
N SER A 13 9.91 2.76 -29.69
CA SER A 13 10.73 1.96 -28.78
C SER A 13 10.15 1.92 -27.36
N LYS A 14 9.69 3.07 -26.84
CA LYS A 14 9.02 3.13 -25.53
C LYS A 14 7.74 2.30 -25.51
N LEU A 15 6.94 2.36 -26.58
CA LEU A 15 5.71 1.57 -26.69
C LEU A 15 6.01 0.07 -26.76
N ALA A 16 7.07 -0.34 -27.45
CA ALA A 16 7.51 -1.74 -27.49
C ALA A 16 7.88 -2.26 -26.10
N LEU A 17 8.73 -1.52 -25.36
CA LEU A 17 9.10 -1.85 -23.97
C LEU A 17 7.87 -1.91 -23.05
N LEU A 18 6.92 -1.00 -23.21
CA LEU A 18 5.69 -0.98 -22.42
C LEU A 18 4.81 -2.21 -22.71
N LYS A 19 4.70 -2.61 -23.98
CA LYS A 19 3.94 -3.81 -24.38
C LYS A 19 4.58 -5.07 -23.82
N GLU A 20 5.90 -5.19 -23.93
CA GLU A 20 6.67 -6.30 -23.36
C GLU A 20 6.46 -6.38 -21.85
N ARG A 21 6.67 -5.28 -21.12
CA ARG A 21 6.42 -5.20 -19.68
C ARG A 21 5.00 -5.66 -19.31
N ASN A 22 3.99 -5.15 -20.01
CA ASN A 22 2.60 -5.52 -19.71
C ASN A 22 2.35 -7.01 -19.97
N ALA A 23 2.88 -7.56 -21.07
CA ALA A 23 2.80 -8.98 -21.36
C ALA A 23 3.45 -9.83 -20.26
N SER A 24 4.63 -9.43 -19.77
CA SER A 24 5.34 -10.09 -18.68
C SER A 24 4.53 -10.09 -17.39
N TRP A 25 3.92 -8.96 -17.00
CA TRP A 25 3.04 -8.88 -15.84
C TRP A 25 1.76 -9.70 -15.99
N GLU A 26 1.13 -9.67 -17.17
CA GLU A 26 -0.10 -10.43 -17.45
C GLU A 26 0.15 -11.95 -17.49
N ALA A 27 1.32 -12.39 -17.91
CA ALA A 27 1.73 -13.79 -17.87
C ALA A 27 2.39 -14.18 -16.53
N LEU A 28 2.62 -13.19 -15.65
CA LEU A 28 3.49 -13.28 -14.49
C LEU A 28 4.86 -13.90 -14.81
N GLN A 29 5.41 -13.64 -16.01
CA GLN A 29 6.72 -14.11 -16.48
C GLN A 29 7.82 -13.12 -16.08
N TRP A 30 8.54 -13.42 -15.00
CA TRP A 30 9.77 -12.70 -14.62
C TRP A 30 10.96 -13.23 -15.42
N ALA A 31 11.88 -12.35 -15.76
CA ALA A 31 13.10 -12.65 -16.49
C ALA A 31 14.25 -13.11 -15.58
N GLU A 32 14.27 -12.63 -14.33
CA GLU A 32 15.31 -12.95 -13.36
C GLU A 32 14.72 -13.24 -11.97
N SER A 33 15.41 -14.10 -11.22
CA SER A 33 15.12 -14.37 -9.81
C SER A 33 16.41 -14.31 -9.00
N GLN A 34 16.44 -13.47 -7.98
CA GLN A 34 17.58 -13.29 -7.09
C GLN A 34 17.18 -13.57 -5.64
N ASP A 35 17.98 -14.37 -4.94
CA ASP A 35 17.83 -14.61 -3.51
C ASP A 35 18.77 -13.69 -2.72
N LEU A 36 18.22 -12.98 -1.74
CA LEU A 36 18.93 -12.13 -0.80
C LEU A 36 18.80 -12.71 0.61
N THR A 37 19.92 -13.16 1.16
CA THR A 37 20.00 -13.54 2.57
C THR A 37 20.07 -12.28 3.42
N LEU A 38 19.03 -12.05 4.22
CA LEU A 38 18.96 -10.91 5.12
C LEU A 38 19.72 -11.23 6.42
N PRO A 39 20.42 -10.27 7.02
CA PRO A 39 21.08 -10.49 8.31
C PRO A 39 20.06 -10.91 9.36
N GLN A 40 20.45 -11.90 10.17
CA GLN A 40 19.64 -12.41 11.26
C GLN A 40 19.68 -11.45 12.45
N GLY A 41 18.59 -11.39 13.20
CA GLY A 41 18.50 -10.65 14.45
C GLY A 41 17.08 -10.24 14.81
N ASP A 42 16.87 -10.06 16.10
CA ASP A 42 15.61 -9.58 16.66
C ASP A 42 15.45 -8.09 16.41
N ASN A 43 14.20 -7.66 16.20
CA ASN A 43 13.82 -6.25 16.08
C ASN A 43 14.54 -5.49 14.93
N MET A 44 14.10 -5.73 13.69
CA MET A 44 14.65 -5.07 12.50
C MET A 44 13.62 -4.11 11.92
N ALA A 45 14.05 -2.92 11.54
CA ALA A 45 13.27 -2.02 10.71
C ALA A 45 13.61 -2.26 9.24
N TRP A 46 12.64 -2.10 8.36
CA TRP A 46 12.81 -2.25 6.92
C TRP A 46 11.78 -1.39 6.18
N GLU A 47 12.07 -1.08 4.93
CA GLU A 47 11.14 -0.38 4.04
C GLU A 47 11.39 -0.76 2.58
N LEU A 48 10.33 -0.88 1.79
CA LEU A 48 10.39 -0.93 0.34
C LEU A 48 9.74 0.35 -0.20
N CYS A 49 10.53 1.23 -0.81
CA CYS A 49 10.03 2.47 -1.39
C CYS A 49 10.68 2.70 -2.76
N ALA A 50 9.86 2.99 -3.77
CA ALA A 50 10.30 3.38 -5.12
C ALA A 50 11.38 2.46 -5.75
N GLY A 51 11.31 1.14 -5.51
CA GLY A 51 12.28 0.17 -6.03
C GLY A 51 13.60 0.08 -5.26
N VAL A 52 13.68 0.68 -4.07
CA VAL A 52 14.77 0.48 -3.12
C VAL A 52 14.23 -0.27 -1.91
N TYR A 53 14.88 -1.36 -1.54
CA TYR A 53 14.65 -2.09 -0.29
C TYR A 53 15.74 -1.71 0.71
N ALA A 54 15.35 -1.31 1.90
CA ALA A 54 16.27 -0.94 2.97
C ALA A 54 15.94 -1.70 4.26
N GLN A 55 16.97 -1.96 5.07
CA GLN A 55 16.81 -2.62 6.37
C GLN A 55 17.96 -2.32 7.32
N PHE A 56 17.70 -2.38 8.62
CA PHE A 56 18.72 -2.36 9.67
C PHE A 56 18.25 -3.04 10.96
N SER A 57 19.20 -3.41 11.83
CA SER A 57 18.91 -3.93 13.17
C SER A 57 18.73 -2.80 14.17
N VAL A 58 17.55 -2.70 14.78
CA VAL A 58 17.27 -1.69 15.82
C VAL A 58 18.13 -1.94 17.07
N SER A 59 18.55 -3.18 17.29
CA SER A 59 19.37 -3.61 18.44
C SER A 59 20.87 -3.51 18.15
N GLY A 60 21.36 -2.29 17.89
CA GLY A 60 22.80 -2.00 17.84
C GLY A 60 23.47 -2.09 16.46
N ALA A 61 22.73 -2.02 15.34
CA ALA A 61 23.39 -1.81 14.05
C ALA A 61 23.90 -0.38 13.93
N SER A 62 25.17 -0.24 13.56
CA SER A 62 25.77 1.03 13.15
C SER A 62 25.53 1.36 11.68
N THR A 63 24.89 0.48 10.91
CA THR A 63 24.69 0.66 9.47
C THR A 63 23.34 0.13 8.98
N MET A 64 22.73 0.87 8.06
CA MET A 64 21.59 0.45 7.25
C MET A 64 22.08 -0.08 5.91
N ARG A 65 21.47 -1.17 5.43
CA ARG A 65 21.73 -1.75 4.12
C ARG A 65 20.62 -1.37 3.17
N LEU A 66 20.98 -0.92 1.98
CA LEU A 66 20.04 -0.56 0.92
C LEU A 66 20.35 -1.40 -0.32
N TYR A 67 19.29 -1.76 -1.04
CA TYR A 67 19.30 -2.59 -2.22
C TYR A 67 18.37 -1.97 -3.25
N ARG A 68 18.91 -1.44 -4.35
CA ARG A 68 18.10 -1.03 -5.50
C ARG A 68 17.74 -2.27 -6.30
N LEU A 69 16.43 -2.48 -6.45
CA LEU A 69 15.88 -3.57 -7.23
C LEU A 69 16.13 -3.31 -8.74
N PRO A 70 16.54 -4.34 -9.50
CA PRO A 70 16.71 -4.20 -10.93
C PRO A 70 15.37 -4.06 -11.66
N SER A 71 15.41 -3.52 -12.87
CA SER A 71 14.29 -3.51 -13.84
C SER A 71 14.86 -3.63 -15.25
N GLN A 72 14.53 -4.71 -15.97
CA GLN A 72 15.05 -4.92 -17.31
C GLN A 72 14.41 -3.95 -18.30
N CYS A 73 13.08 -3.84 -18.27
CA CYS A 73 12.33 -2.98 -19.19
C CYS A 73 12.62 -1.46 -19.01
N ARG A 74 13.12 -1.06 -17.83
CA ARG A 74 13.55 0.34 -17.57
C ARG A 74 15.06 0.52 -17.51
N ASN A 75 15.84 -0.53 -17.81
CA ASN A 75 17.30 -0.51 -17.79
C ASN A 75 17.90 -0.03 -16.44
N ILE A 76 17.34 -0.51 -15.33
CA ILE A 76 17.80 -0.19 -13.98
C ILE A 76 18.64 -1.37 -13.48
N PRO A 77 19.97 -1.20 -13.27
CA PRO A 77 20.80 -2.26 -12.73
C PRO A 77 20.64 -2.38 -11.21
N ALA A 78 20.72 -3.61 -10.72
CA ALA A 78 20.78 -3.89 -9.29
C ALA A 78 22.01 -3.20 -8.68
N SER A 79 21.85 -2.65 -7.47
CA SER A 79 22.98 -2.13 -6.69
C SER A 79 22.69 -2.25 -5.20
N SER A 80 23.74 -2.29 -4.39
CA SER A 80 23.61 -2.29 -2.93
C SER A 80 24.66 -1.40 -2.29
N TRP A 81 24.29 -0.68 -1.25
CA TRP A 81 25.19 0.18 -0.50
C TRP A 81 24.81 0.20 0.98
N ARG A 82 25.65 0.83 1.80
CA ARG A 82 25.45 0.96 3.24
C ARG A 82 25.53 2.41 3.65
N ILE A 83 24.70 2.80 4.62
CA ILE A 83 24.70 4.14 5.20
C ILE A 83 24.92 3.98 6.71
N PRO A 84 25.81 4.77 7.34
CA PRO A 84 25.96 4.76 8.79
C PRO A 84 24.68 5.28 9.47
N LEU A 85 24.33 4.69 10.60
CA LEU A 85 23.18 5.09 11.40
C LEU A 85 23.61 5.83 12.66
N LEU A 86 22.73 6.69 13.14
CA LEU A 86 22.82 7.26 14.48
C LEU A 86 22.48 6.18 15.52
N SER A 87 23.16 6.22 16.68
CA SER A 87 23.07 5.20 17.74
C SER A 87 21.66 4.90 18.22
N ASP A 88 20.75 5.87 18.12
CA ASP A 88 19.40 5.78 18.70
C ASP A 88 18.29 5.60 17.65
N THR A 89 18.65 5.31 16.40
CA THR A 89 17.67 5.07 15.33
C THR A 89 16.77 3.87 15.68
N LYS A 90 15.45 4.08 15.73
CA LYS A 90 14.42 3.07 16.01
C LYS A 90 13.56 2.74 14.81
N ASP A 91 13.39 3.68 13.89
CA ASP A 91 12.62 3.50 12.66
C ASP A 91 13.12 4.44 11.57
N PHE A 92 12.66 4.28 10.34
CA PHE A 92 13.04 5.12 9.23
C PHE A 92 11.98 5.15 8.12
N THR A 93 12.10 6.11 7.23
CA THR A 93 11.50 6.04 5.89
C THR A 93 12.42 6.65 4.86
N MET A 94 12.15 6.41 3.58
CA MET A 94 12.93 7.00 2.50
C MET A 94 12.05 7.42 1.33
N ASP A 95 12.53 8.44 0.61
CA ASP A 95 12.01 8.82 -0.69
C ASP A 95 13.17 8.91 -1.68
N PRO A 96 13.52 7.78 -2.33
CA PRO A 96 14.64 7.75 -3.29
C PRO A 96 14.44 8.70 -4.48
N ALA A 97 13.20 9.10 -4.78
CA ALA A 97 12.93 10.05 -5.85
C ALA A 97 13.32 11.49 -5.47
N GLN A 98 13.39 11.78 -4.17
CA GLN A 98 13.77 13.08 -3.62
C GLN A 98 15.15 13.08 -2.96
N ASP A 99 15.88 11.97 -3.05
CA ASP A 99 17.14 11.74 -2.32
C ASP A 99 17.01 12.01 -0.81
N LEU A 100 15.91 11.52 -0.21
CA LEU A 100 15.57 11.77 1.19
C LEU A 100 15.61 10.46 1.98
N LEU A 101 16.30 10.51 3.12
CA LEU A 101 16.27 9.49 4.17
C LEU A 101 15.87 10.16 5.48
N VAL A 102 14.84 9.62 6.14
CA VAL A 102 14.37 10.11 7.45
C VAL A 102 14.65 9.03 8.48
N LEU A 103 15.41 9.37 9.52
CA LEU A 103 15.71 8.50 10.64
C LEU A 103 14.92 8.97 11.87
N VAL A 104 14.35 8.04 12.63
CA VAL A 104 13.55 8.38 13.81
C VAL A 104 13.98 7.61 15.04
N GLU A 105 14.10 8.32 16.17
CA GLU A 105 14.54 7.78 17.46
C GLU A 105 13.39 7.21 18.32
N LYS A 106 12.14 7.29 17.84
CA LYS A 106 10.95 6.81 18.56
C LYS A 106 10.28 5.66 17.81
N PRO A 107 9.89 4.57 18.50
CA PRO A 107 9.71 3.25 17.88
C PRO A 107 8.31 2.92 17.32
N ILE A 108 7.34 3.84 17.32
CA ILE A 108 6.01 3.54 16.78
C ILE A 108 5.46 4.72 16.01
N LEU A 109 5.51 4.61 14.69
CA LEU A 109 5.09 5.66 13.82
C LEU A 109 4.70 5.14 12.44
N ILE A 110 3.89 5.93 11.75
CA ILE A 110 3.70 5.80 10.31
C ILE A 110 4.33 7.04 9.71
N ILE A 111 5.19 6.88 8.70
CA ILE A 111 5.77 7.99 7.97
C ILE A 111 5.33 7.90 6.52
N GLN A 112 5.02 9.04 5.94
CA GLN A 112 4.94 9.18 4.49
C GLN A 112 5.54 10.51 4.05
N THR A 113 6.15 10.48 2.88
CA THR A 113 6.59 11.68 2.16
C THR A 113 5.64 11.93 0.98
N CYS A 114 5.38 13.20 0.69
CA CYS A 114 4.72 13.60 -0.53
C CYS A 114 5.22 14.98 -0.94
N ASN A 115 6.01 15.04 -2.00
CA ASN A 115 6.64 16.28 -2.47
C ASN A 115 7.41 16.97 -1.31
N GLU A 116 7.14 18.25 -1.03
CA GLU A 116 7.78 18.99 0.07
C GLU A 116 7.29 18.61 1.47
N PHE A 117 6.29 17.73 1.60
CA PHE A 117 5.67 17.38 2.87
C PHE A 117 6.22 16.07 3.44
N LEU A 118 6.58 16.10 4.73
CA LEU A 118 6.86 14.94 5.56
C LEU A 118 5.74 14.83 6.60
N ALA A 119 5.02 13.72 6.60
CA ALA A 119 3.98 13.44 7.59
C ALA A 119 4.40 12.27 8.48
N ILE A 120 4.27 12.45 9.79
CA ILE A 120 4.55 11.43 10.80
C ILE A 120 3.35 11.31 11.72
N LEU A 121 2.82 10.10 11.87
CA LEU A 121 1.88 9.75 12.93
C LEU A 121 2.64 9.05 14.04
N PHE A 122 2.86 9.72 15.17
CA PHE A 122 3.37 9.11 16.39
C PHE A 122 2.24 8.35 17.07
N ILE A 123 2.33 7.02 17.11
CA ILE A 123 1.32 6.17 17.73
C ILE A 123 1.79 5.84 19.14
N VAL A 124 1.05 6.28 20.15
CA VAL A 124 1.39 6.01 21.55
C VAL A 124 0.33 5.11 22.16
N LYS A 125 0.70 3.87 22.49
CA LYS A 125 -0.21 2.90 23.12
C LYS A 125 -0.80 3.49 24.40
N ASN A 126 -2.12 3.43 24.54
CA ASN A 126 -2.89 3.97 25.67
C ASN A 126 -2.81 5.50 25.87
N ASN A 127 -2.27 6.23 24.90
CA ASN A 127 -2.21 7.69 24.93
C ASN A 127 -2.68 8.28 23.60
N THR A 128 -2.66 9.60 23.50
CA THR A 128 -3.11 10.34 22.33
C THR A 128 -2.06 10.21 21.22
N SER A 129 -2.42 9.56 20.11
CA SER A 129 -1.62 9.57 18.88
C SER A 129 -1.53 11.00 18.34
N GLU A 130 -0.41 11.32 17.72
CA GLU A 130 -0.14 12.65 17.19
C GLU A 130 0.29 12.58 15.72
N LEU A 131 -0.54 13.13 14.84
CA LEU A 131 -0.24 13.32 13.42
C LEU A 131 0.37 14.71 13.22
N VAL A 132 1.55 14.75 12.62
CA VAL A 132 2.26 15.99 12.37
C VAL A 132 2.74 16.02 10.92
N VAL A 133 2.57 17.16 10.24
CA VAL A 133 3.04 17.37 8.88
C VAL A 133 3.91 18.62 8.81
N TRP A 134 5.07 18.48 8.20
CA TRP A 134 6.03 19.56 7.97
C TRP A 134 6.31 19.77 6.50
N LYS A 135 6.63 21.01 6.12
CA LYS A 135 7.46 21.28 4.93
C LYS A 135 8.91 21.04 5.31
N TRP A 136 9.41 19.86 5.03
CA TRP A 136 10.66 19.37 5.62
C TRP A 136 11.88 20.22 5.20
N LYS A 137 11.92 20.72 3.96
CA LYS A 137 13.01 21.59 3.46
C LYS A 137 13.10 22.92 4.18
N LYS A 138 11.99 23.41 4.73
CA LYS A 138 11.90 24.70 5.43
C LYS A 138 11.82 24.55 6.94
N GLY A 139 11.63 23.33 7.45
CA GLY A 139 11.32 23.08 8.85
C GLY A 139 9.98 23.65 9.31
N GLU A 140 9.08 24.02 8.40
CA GLU A 140 7.80 24.67 8.74
C GLU A 140 6.76 23.63 9.13
N LEU A 141 6.18 23.74 10.32
CA LEU A 141 5.04 22.95 10.76
C LEU A 141 3.77 23.41 10.04
N VAL A 142 3.08 22.48 9.37
CA VAL A 142 1.86 22.75 8.59
C VAL A 142 0.61 22.28 9.31
N LEU A 143 0.67 21.07 9.87
CA LEU A 143 -0.43 20.42 10.57
C LEU A 143 0.09 19.75 11.84
N ARG A 144 -0.66 19.90 12.94
CA ARG A 144 -0.50 19.10 14.14
C ARG A 144 -1.87 18.69 14.66
N SER A 145 -2.20 17.41 14.62
CA SER A 145 -3.47 16.88 15.12
C SER A 145 -3.21 15.78 16.13
N SER A 146 -3.92 15.78 17.24
CA SER A 146 -3.75 14.77 18.29
C SER A 146 -5.10 14.16 18.63
N SER A 147 -5.19 12.83 18.57
CA SER A 147 -6.38 12.10 19.01
C SER A 147 -6.05 10.63 19.27
N ARG A 148 -6.61 10.08 20.35
CA ARG A 148 -6.56 8.63 20.65
C ARG A 148 -7.24 7.78 19.58
N LYS A 149 -8.10 8.41 18.77
CA LYS A 149 -8.90 7.74 17.75
C LYS A 149 -8.13 7.57 16.43
N ILE A 150 -7.02 8.27 16.21
CA ILE A 150 -6.22 8.17 14.98
C ILE A 150 -5.35 6.92 15.02
N THR A 151 -5.47 6.10 13.99
CA THR A 151 -4.77 4.81 13.87
C THR A 151 -3.88 4.72 12.64
N THR A 152 -4.16 5.52 11.60
CA THR A 152 -3.45 5.50 10.32
C THR A 152 -3.70 6.79 9.54
N PHE A 153 -2.86 7.07 8.54
CA PHE A 153 -3.10 8.12 7.56
C PHE A 153 -2.44 7.76 6.23
N ALA A 154 -2.87 8.43 5.16
CA ALA A 154 -2.16 8.46 3.89
C ALA A 154 -2.38 9.78 3.16
N PHE A 155 -1.45 10.20 2.31
CA PHE A 155 -1.69 11.33 1.41
C PHE A 155 -2.68 10.93 0.29
N LEU A 156 -3.79 11.67 0.21
CA LEU A 156 -4.75 11.57 -0.90
C LEU A 156 -4.27 12.42 -2.09
N THR A 157 -3.84 13.64 -1.80
CA THR A 157 -3.10 14.54 -2.71
C THR A 157 -1.97 15.19 -1.92
N PRO A 158 -1.08 16.01 -2.53
CA PRO A 158 -0.10 16.78 -1.76
C PRO A 158 -0.72 17.72 -0.72
N HIS A 159 -2.02 18.01 -0.80
CA HIS A 159 -2.71 18.96 0.07
C HIS A 159 -3.88 18.37 0.85
N LEU A 160 -4.23 17.10 0.60
CA LEU A 160 -5.30 16.40 1.29
C LEU A 160 -4.76 15.14 1.94
N LEU A 161 -4.99 14.99 3.24
CA LEU A 161 -4.70 13.79 4.00
C LEU A 161 -5.97 12.97 4.21
N LEU A 162 -5.87 11.67 4.01
CA LEU A 162 -6.86 10.70 4.43
C LEU A 162 -6.41 10.13 5.78
N VAL A 163 -7.22 10.33 6.83
CA VAL A 163 -6.89 9.92 8.21
C VAL A 163 -7.89 8.87 8.67
N GLY A 164 -7.40 7.68 8.99
CA GLY A 164 -8.21 6.57 9.48
C GLY A 164 -8.36 6.60 11.00
N THR A 165 -9.61 6.58 11.46
CA THR A 165 -9.93 6.56 12.88
C THR A 165 -10.87 5.41 13.23
N VAL A 166 -10.87 5.02 14.50
CA VAL A 166 -11.91 4.18 15.12
C VAL A 166 -12.57 5.02 16.20
N MET A 167 -13.85 5.33 16.02
CA MET A 167 -14.59 6.26 16.87
C MET A 167 -15.59 5.51 17.74
N ASP A 168 -15.69 5.88 19.01
CA ASP A 168 -16.81 5.57 19.87
C ASP A 168 -17.51 6.90 20.20
N GLU A 169 -18.68 7.14 19.62
CA GLU A 169 -19.48 8.38 19.80
C GLU A 169 -20.86 8.11 20.41
N THR A 170 -21.42 6.93 20.17
CA THR A 170 -22.78 6.55 20.60
C THR A 170 -22.81 5.27 21.42
N GLY A 171 -21.66 4.78 21.89
CA GLY A 171 -21.51 3.44 22.48
C GLY A 171 -21.33 2.34 21.43
N VAL A 172 -21.32 2.69 20.15
CA VAL A 172 -20.98 1.81 19.03
C VAL A 172 -19.67 2.28 18.42
N THR A 173 -18.74 1.35 18.24
CA THR A 173 -17.43 1.64 17.63
C THR A 173 -17.51 1.56 16.12
N GLU A 174 -17.12 2.63 15.42
CA GLU A 174 -17.18 2.73 13.95
C GLU A 174 -15.85 3.23 13.37
N PRO A 175 -15.32 2.59 12.33
CA PRO A 175 -14.21 3.14 11.57
C PRO A 175 -14.69 4.30 10.70
N ARG A 176 -13.84 5.32 10.55
CA ARG A 176 -14.11 6.50 9.71
C ARG A 176 -12.85 6.96 8.98
N LEU A 177 -13.02 7.51 7.78
CA LEU A 177 -11.92 8.15 7.03
C LEU A 177 -12.17 9.66 6.95
N PHE A 178 -11.40 10.43 7.71
CA PHE A 178 -11.42 11.88 7.68
C PHE A 178 -10.56 12.39 6.52
N VAL A 179 -11.05 13.39 5.78
CA VAL A 179 -10.24 14.14 4.82
C VAL A 179 -9.85 15.46 5.44
N LEU A 180 -8.55 15.69 5.66
CA LEU A 180 -8.01 16.95 6.18
C LEU A 180 -7.35 17.74 5.06
N ASP A 181 -7.56 19.06 5.06
CA ASP A 181 -6.91 20.00 4.12
C ASP A 181 -5.70 20.64 4.81
N ILE A 182 -4.51 20.39 4.26
CA ILE A 182 -3.25 20.93 4.79
C ILE A 182 -2.74 22.15 4.01
N SER A 183 -3.54 22.69 3.09
CA SER A 183 -3.17 23.87 2.30
C SER A 183 -3.05 25.14 3.15
N LYS A 184 -3.76 25.18 4.28
CA LYS A 184 -3.74 26.31 5.22
C LYS A 184 -2.80 25.97 6.37
N PRO A 185 -1.62 26.61 6.48
CA PRO A 185 -0.74 26.38 7.61
C PRO A 185 -1.46 26.79 8.89
N SER A 186 -1.59 25.84 9.82
CA SER A 186 -2.06 26.12 11.16
C SER A 186 -0.87 26.01 12.10
N THR A 187 -0.45 27.14 12.68
CA THR A 187 0.51 27.17 13.79
C THR A 187 -0.07 26.52 15.06
N ASN A 188 -1.40 26.37 15.12
CA ASN A 188 -2.13 25.75 16.22
C ASN A 188 -2.45 24.28 15.95
N LYS A 189 -2.74 23.53 17.02
CA LYS A 189 -3.25 22.16 16.91
C LYS A 189 -4.57 22.15 16.14
N VAL A 190 -4.61 21.47 15.00
CA VAL A 190 -5.83 21.22 14.23
C VAL A 190 -6.57 20.06 14.86
N ALA A 191 -7.74 20.36 15.44
CA ALA A 191 -8.63 19.33 15.93
C ALA A 191 -9.18 18.50 14.77
N LEU A 192 -9.43 17.20 15.00
CA LEU A 192 -10.13 16.33 14.03
C LEU A 192 -11.54 16.83 13.67
N THR A 193 -12.02 17.90 14.28
CA THR A 193 -13.27 18.59 13.94
C THR A 193 -13.13 19.53 12.74
N ASP A 194 -11.91 19.84 12.30
CA ASP A 194 -11.66 20.71 11.13
C ASP A 194 -11.30 19.90 9.88
N TYR A 195 -12.30 19.17 9.37
CA TYR A 195 -12.17 18.28 8.22
C TYR A 195 -12.98 18.76 7.02
N VAL A 196 -12.62 18.30 5.83
CA VAL A 196 -13.34 18.56 4.58
C VAL A 196 -14.61 17.70 4.52
N CYS A 197 -14.45 16.38 4.69
CA CYS A 197 -15.54 15.42 4.81
C CYS A 197 -15.07 14.15 5.54
N VAL A 198 -16.02 13.28 5.86
CA VAL A 198 -15.75 11.96 6.45
C VAL A 198 -16.44 10.90 5.63
N PHE A 199 -15.72 9.86 5.25
CA PHE A 199 -16.30 8.66 4.64
C PHE A 199 -16.65 7.65 5.74
N GLY A 200 -17.94 7.28 5.80
CA GLY A 200 -18.44 6.24 6.69
C GLY A 200 -18.27 4.84 6.08
N PHE A 201 -18.13 3.85 6.95
CA PHE A 201 -18.10 2.43 6.60
C PHE A 201 -19.50 1.79 6.68
N PRO A 202 -19.67 0.56 6.18
CA PRO A 202 -20.88 -0.21 6.48
C PRO A 202 -21.02 -0.39 8.00
N SER A 203 -22.26 -0.33 8.49
CA SER A 203 -22.54 -0.51 9.91
C SER A 203 -22.24 -1.95 10.35
N PHE A 204 -21.40 -2.07 11.37
CA PHE A 204 -21.13 -3.34 12.04
C PHE A 204 -22.28 -3.69 12.98
N ASP A 205 -22.50 -4.99 13.18
CA ASP A 205 -23.42 -5.46 14.22
C ASP A 205 -22.94 -4.98 15.61
N PHE A 206 -23.88 -4.77 16.53
CA PHE A 206 -23.58 -4.21 17.86
C PHE A 206 -22.64 -5.10 18.70
N VAL A 207 -22.56 -6.41 18.42
CA VAL A 207 -21.63 -7.33 19.09
C VAL A 207 -20.20 -7.28 18.53
N VAL A 208 -20.01 -6.57 17.42
CA VAL A 208 -18.74 -6.48 16.70
C VAL A 208 -18.05 -5.17 17.04
N SER A 209 -16.78 -5.26 17.41
CA SER A 209 -15.95 -4.10 17.74
C SER A 209 -14.82 -3.94 16.74
N PRO A 210 -14.87 -2.91 15.87
CA PRO A 210 -13.72 -2.47 15.10
C PRO A 210 -12.55 -2.09 16.02
N MET A 211 -11.39 -2.69 15.78
CA MET A 211 -10.21 -2.51 16.62
C MET A 211 -9.19 -1.56 15.99
N ARG A 212 -9.00 -1.67 14.69
CA ARG A 212 -7.96 -0.94 13.96
C ARG A 212 -8.35 -0.78 12.51
N ILE A 213 -7.91 0.34 11.92
CA ILE A 213 -7.91 0.58 10.49
C ILE A 213 -6.48 0.91 10.04
N VAL A 214 -6.07 0.41 8.89
CA VAL A 214 -4.76 0.70 8.27
C VAL A 214 -5.01 1.08 6.81
N ILE A 215 -4.37 2.16 6.37
CA ILE A 215 -4.40 2.62 4.98
C ILE A 215 -3.03 2.34 4.36
N CYS A 216 -3.03 1.62 3.24
CA CYS A 216 -1.84 1.42 2.41
C CYS A 216 -2.13 1.91 0.99
N SER A 217 -1.23 2.71 0.44
CA SER A 217 -1.32 3.21 -0.92
C SER A 217 0.04 3.68 -1.38
N ASP A 218 0.64 2.94 -2.30
CA ASP A 218 1.90 3.29 -2.93
C ASP A 218 1.74 3.33 -4.45
N PRO A 219 2.53 4.17 -5.16
CA PRO A 219 3.40 5.19 -4.57
C PRO A 219 2.59 6.38 -4.00
N SER A 220 3.26 7.26 -3.26
CA SER A 220 2.70 8.55 -2.81
C SER A 220 2.12 9.40 -3.95
N PRO A 221 1.16 10.30 -3.69
CA PRO A 221 0.63 11.17 -4.74
C PRO A 221 1.73 12.00 -5.36
N GLU A 222 1.60 12.22 -6.68
CA GLU A 222 2.58 12.94 -7.51
C GLU A 222 4.00 12.37 -7.51
N TRP A 223 4.20 11.15 -6.98
CA TRP A 223 5.47 10.45 -7.10
C TRP A 223 5.91 10.41 -8.57
N LYS A 224 7.21 10.63 -8.75
CA LYS A 224 7.90 10.50 -10.03
C LYS A 224 9.20 9.74 -9.79
N PRO A 225 9.68 8.97 -10.78
CA PRO A 225 11.03 8.46 -10.72
C PRO A 225 12.03 9.61 -10.62
N ASN A 226 13.19 9.37 -10.00
CA ASN A 226 14.31 10.31 -10.03
C ASN A 226 14.61 10.67 -11.50
N PRO A 227 14.64 11.96 -11.89
CA PRO A 227 14.92 12.38 -13.27
C PRO A 227 16.24 11.84 -13.83
N GLU A 228 17.25 11.63 -12.98
CA GLU A 228 18.55 11.08 -13.36
C GLU A 228 18.51 9.58 -13.68
N ALA A 229 17.44 8.89 -13.30
CA ALA A 229 17.27 7.48 -13.64
C ALA A 229 16.94 7.26 -15.12
N HIS A 230 16.60 8.31 -15.88
CA HIS A 230 16.30 8.27 -17.32
C HIS A 230 15.37 7.12 -17.75
N VAL A 231 14.37 6.80 -16.93
CA VAL A 231 13.46 5.69 -17.19
C VAL A 231 12.52 6.00 -18.37
N PRO A 232 12.15 5.01 -19.20
CA PRO A 232 11.32 5.23 -20.39
C PRO A 232 9.89 5.63 -20.07
N PHE A 233 9.34 5.14 -18.95
CA PHE A 233 7.99 5.36 -18.47
C PHE A 233 7.90 5.11 -16.96
N SER A 234 6.82 5.59 -16.34
CA SER A 234 6.47 5.28 -14.95
C SER A 234 4.95 5.14 -14.76
N ILE A 235 4.52 4.64 -13.61
CA ILE A 235 3.09 4.65 -13.25
C ILE A 235 2.52 6.07 -13.35
N ALA A 236 1.29 6.15 -13.87
CA ALA A 236 0.58 7.41 -14.06
C ALA A 236 0.08 7.94 -12.71
N ARG A 237 0.11 9.27 -12.49
CA ARG A 237 -0.15 9.88 -11.18
C ARG A 237 -1.54 9.57 -10.62
N GLY A 238 -2.52 9.42 -11.51
CA GLY A 238 -3.91 9.13 -11.15
C GLY A 238 -4.22 7.65 -10.90
N GLN A 239 -3.28 6.73 -11.18
CA GLN A 239 -3.48 5.29 -11.05
C GLN A 239 -3.04 4.80 -9.66
N ARG A 240 -3.73 5.27 -8.62
CA ARG A 240 -3.47 4.90 -7.23
C ARG A 240 -4.67 4.18 -6.63
N LEU A 241 -4.39 3.09 -5.96
CA LEU A 241 -5.32 2.31 -5.18
C LEU A 241 -5.03 2.52 -3.70
N PHE A 242 -6.07 2.76 -2.92
CA PHE A 242 -6.03 2.67 -1.47
C PHE A 242 -6.55 1.30 -1.08
N LEU A 243 -5.72 0.52 -0.37
CA LEU A 243 -6.20 -0.61 0.41
C LEU A 243 -6.41 -0.14 1.84
N ILE A 244 -7.63 -0.32 2.32
CA ILE A 244 -8.01 0.05 3.67
C ILE A 244 -8.46 -1.21 4.39
N THR A 245 -7.59 -1.71 5.27
CA THR A 245 -7.86 -2.93 6.04
C THR A 245 -8.44 -2.54 7.40
N THR A 246 -9.59 -3.14 7.73
CA THR A 246 -10.26 -2.98 9.02
C THR A 246 -10.24 -4.30 9.77
N TRP A 247 -9.66 -4.32 10.98
CA TRP A 247 -9.74 -5.47 11.87
C TRP A 247 -10.89 -5.28 12.82
N VAL A 248 -11.73 -6.30 12.90
CA VAL A 248 -12.87 -6.35 13.81
C VAL A 248 -12.78 -7.58 14.69
N LYS A 249 -13.30 -7.43 15.91
CA LYS A 249 -13.39 -8.51 16.87
C LYS A 249 -14.85 -8.83 17.15
N GLU A 250 -15.18 -10.11 17.07
CA GLU A 250 -16.44 -10.67 17.54
C GLU A 250 -16.08 -11.81 18.50
N ASN A 251 -16.46 -11.69 19.77
CA ASN A 251 -16.07 -12.64 20.82
C ASN A 251 -14.54 -12.83 20.91
N GLN A 252 -14.03 -14.04 20.61
CA GLN A 252 -12.59 -14.37 20.60
C GLN A 252 -12.00 -14.41 19.19
N GLU A 253 -12.80 -14.21 18.15
CA GLU A 253 -12.33 -14.24 16.77
C GLU A 253 -12.00 -12.83 16.28
N THR A 254 -10.85 -12.69 15.62
CA THR A 254 -10.49 -11.47 14.91
C THR A 254 -10.57 -11.73 13.41
N VAL A 255 -11.35 -10.91 12.72
CA VAL A 255 -11.52 -10.97 11.28
C VAL A 255 -11.10 -9.63 10.69
N SER A 256 -10.53 -9.64 9.48
CA SER A 256 -10.23 -8.43 8.75
C SER A 256 -11.02 -8.34 7.45
N TYR A 257 -11.35 -7.10 7.10
CA TYR A 257 -11.99 -6.74 5.84
C TYR A 257 -11.16 -5.72 5.10
N ASP A 258 -11.08 -5.90 3.79
CA ASP A 258 -10.33 -5.05 2.89
C ASP A 258 -11.28 -4.26 2.01
N LEU A 259 -11.06 -2.94 2.00
CA LEU A 259 -11.71 -2.00 1.12
C LEU A 259 -10.70 -1.46 0.10
N PHE A 260 -10.89 -1.82 -1.16
CA PHE A 260 -10.11 -1.33 -2.29
C PHE A 260 -10.82 -0.11 -2.89
N VAL A 261 -10.13 1.03 -2.90
CA VAL A 261 -10.68 2.31 -3.38
C VAL A 261 -9.71 2.99 -4.33
N PRO A 262 -10.05 3.13 -5.62
CA PRO A 262 -9.32 3.99 -6.53
C PRO A 262 -9.34 5.45 -6.03
N ALA A 263 -8.20 6.14 -6.10
CA ALA A 263 -8.05 7.50 -5.59
C ALA A 263 -9.11 8.48 -6.15
N ASN A 264 -9.49 8.32 -7.42
CA ASN A 264 -10.47 9.18 -8.09
C ASN A 264 -11.87 9.11 -7.46
N ILE A 265 -12.25 8.01 -6.79
CA ILE A 265 -13.55 7.87 -6.11
C ILE A 265 -13.62 8.74 -4.85
N LEU A 266 -12.55 8.74 -4.06
CA LEU A 266 -12.42 9.63 -2.89
C LEU A 266 -12.36 11.09 -3.36
N LEU A 267 -11.54 11.38 -4.37
CA LEU A 267 -11.38 12.73 -4.90
C LEU A 267 -12.65 13.29 -5.52
N SER A 268 -13.42 12.51 -6.29
CA SER A 268 -14.68 12.98 -6.87
C SER A 268 -15.68 13.38 -5.79
N SER A 269 -15.72 12.61 -4.70
CA SER A 269 -16.59 12.92 -3.56
C SER A 269 -16.17 14.20 -2.86
N VAL A 270 -14.87 14.44 -2.70
CA VAL A 270 -14.33 15.69 -2.12
C VAL A 270 -14.61 16.89 -3.03
N MET A 271 -14.39 16.75 -4.34
CA MET A 271 -14.57 17.83 -5.32
C MET A 271 -16.05 18.21 -5.53
N ALA A 272 -16.97 17.28 -5.27
CA ALA A 272 -18.41 17.55 -5.35
C ALA A 272 -18.95 18.39 -4.17
N LEU A 273 -18.15 18.63 -3.13
CA LEU A 273 -18.57 19.42 -1.97
C LEU A 273 -18.50 20.92 -2.26
N THR A 274 -19.56 21.64 -1.90
CA THR A 274 -19.55 23.10 -1.86
C THR A 274 -18.99 23.58 -0.51
N PRO A 275 -18.58 24.87 -0.38
CA PRO A 275 -18.16 25.44 0.90
C PRO A 275 -19.19 25.26 2.02
N GLN A 276 -20.48 25.31 1.68
CA GLN A 276 -21.60 25.15 2.62
C GLN A 276 -21.79 23.69 3.08
N THR A 277 -21.31 22.72 2.29
CA THR A 277 -21.41 21.28 2.62
C THR A 277 -20.08 20.71 3.12
N ARG A 278 -19.09 21.55 3.46
CA ARG A 278 -17.90 21.08 4.17
C ARG A 278 -18.30 20.49 5.53
N ARG A 279 -17.46 19.60 6.05
CA ARG A 279 -17.70 18.79 7.27
C ARG A 279 -18.88 17.84 7.15
N ARG A 280 -19.19 17.38 5.93
CA ARG A 280 -20.21 16.37 5.67
C ARG A 280 -19.71 14.96 6.02
N VAL A 281 -20.56 14.18 6.66
CA VAL A 281 -20.44 12.72 6.73
C VAL A 281 -21.10 12.13 5.49
N ILE A 282 -20.32 11.37 4.71
CA ILE A 282 -20.77 10.68 3.50
C ILE A 282 -20.93 9.22 3.88
N ASN A 283 -22.17 8.76 4.01
CA ASN A 283 -22.47 7.42 4.50
C ASN A 283 -22.10 6.37 3.46
N TRP A 284 -21.83 5.13 3.89
CA TRP A 284 -21.46 4.04 2.99
C TRP A 284 -22.35 3.96 1.75
N ASN A 285 -23.67 3.99 1.92
CA ASN A 285 -24.65 3.87 0.83
C ASN A 285 -24.52 4.95 -0.26
N GLU A 286 -23.84 6.06 0.03
CA GLU A 286 -23.64 7.17 -0.91
C GLU A 286 -22.35 7.02 -1.75
N TRP A 287 -21.28 6.43 -1.20
CA TRP A 287 -19.95 6.41 -1.84
C TRP A 287 -19.35 5.02 -2.04
N GLY A 288 -19.75 4.04 -1.23
CA GLY A 288 -19.18 2.69 -1.19
C GLY A 288 -19.71 1.74 -2.27
N PRO A 289 -21.04 1.61 -2.49
CA PRO A 289 -21.60 0.58 -3.35
C PRO A 289 -21.08 0.52 -4.79
N THR A 290 -20.63 1.64 -5.35
CA THR A 290 -20.13 1.74 -6.72
C THR A 290 -18.75 2.36 -6.73
N GLY A 291 -17.80 1.74 -7.45
CA GLY A 291 -16.43 2.23 -7.57
C GLY A 291 -15.48 1.74 -6.48
N THR A 292 -15.97 0.99 -5.49
CA THR A 292 -15.13 0.32 -4.48
C THR A 292 -15.26 -1.20 -4.56
N ARG A 293 -14.32 -1.94 -3.98
CA ARG A 293 -14.46 -3.37 -3.71
C ARG A 293 -14.26 -3.62 -2.21
N PHE A 294 -15.27 -4.16 -1.55
CA PHE A 294 -15.23 -4.56 -0.15
C PHE A 294 -15.37 -6.08 0.01
N LEU A 295 -14.46 -6.71 0.76
CA LEU A 295 -14.44 -8.16 0.95
C LEU A 295 -13.69 -8.54 2.22
N LYS A 296 -13.91 -9.77 2.73
CA LYS A 296 -13.08 -10.35 3.80
C LYS A 296 -11.64 -10.44 3.28
N SER A 297 -10.66 -9.97 4.07
CA SER A 297 -9.29 -9.76 3.57
C SER A 297 -8.73 -11.05 2.95
N PRO A 298 -8.20 -11.01 1.71
CA PRO A 298 -7.43 -12.11 1.15
C PRO A 298 -6.15 -12.31 1.99
N PRO A 299 -5.47 -13.46 1.86
CA PRO A 299 -4.17 -13.64 2.51
C PRO A 299 -3.16 -12.59 2.03
N HIS A 300 -2.76 -11.70 2.93
CA HIS A 300 -1.69 -10.74 2.69
C HIS A 300 -0.98 -10.42 4.00
N SER A 301 0.19 -9.82 3.89
CA SER A 301 0.95 -9.45 5.07
C SER A 301 0.23 -8.41 5.92
N HIS A 302 0.25 -8.59 7.23
CA HIS A 302 -0.19 -7.58 8.20
C HIS A 302 0.97 -6.77 8.81
N VAL A 303 2.21 -7.18 8.53
CA VAL A 303 3.45 -6.54 9.01
C VAL A 303 4.10 -5.74 7.88
N TRP A 304 4.02 -6.24 6.65
CA TRP A 304 4.66 -5.73 5.46
C TRP A 304 3.68 -4.84 4.70
N THR A 305 4.00 -3.57 4.42
CA THR A 305 3.10 -2.58 3.78
C THR A 305 3.18 -2.54 2.25
N GLY A 306 4.19 -3.16 1.63
CA GLY A 306 4.45 -3.11 0.18
C GLY A 306 3.59 -4.03 -0.69
N TYR A 307 2.40 -4.43 -0.25
CA TYR A 307 1.51 -5.33 -1.00
C TYR A 307 0.56 -4.60 -1.96
N VAL A 308 0.58 -3.26 -2.01
CA VAL A 308 -0.10 -2.43 -3.02
C VAL A 308 0.92 -1.60 -3.77
N PHE A 309 0.83 -1.54 -5.10
CA PHE A 309 1.59 -0.60 -5.90
C PHE A 309 0.82 -0.15 -7.15
N GLY A 310 0.61 1.15 -7.29
CA GLY A 310 -0.25 1.74 -8.30
C GLY A 310 -1.69 1.25 -8.17
N SER A 311 -2.14 0.47 -9.14
CA SER A 311 -3.49 -0.14 -9.19
C SER A 311 -3.50 -1.63 -8.81
N ARG A 312 -2.36 -2.16 -8.35
CA ARG A 312 -2.20 -3.59 -8.09
C ARG A 312 -2.14 -3.90 -6.61
N PHE A 313 -2.66 -5.07 -6.27
CA PHE A 313 -2.52 -5.72 -4.97
C PHE A 313 -1.98 -7.13 -5.17
N ILE A 314 -1.11 -7.58 -4.27
CA ILE A 314 -0.50 -8.92 -4.31
C ILE A 314 -0.92 -9.75 -3.10
N SER A 315 -1.24 -11.01 -3.36
CA SER A 315 -1.58 -12.01 -2.35
C SER A 315 -0.82 -13.31 -2.62
N LEU A 316 -0.39 -13.97 -1.54
CA LEU A 316 0.27 -15.27 -1.59
C LEU A 316 -0.61 -16.30 -0.88
N VAL A 317 -1.13 -17.26 -1.65
CA VAL A 317 -2.05 -18.29 -1.15
C VAL A 317 -1.32 -19.62 -1.06
N THR A 318 -1.30 -20.22 0.13
CA THR A 318 -0.75 -21.57 0.34
C THR A 318 -1.89 -22.59 0.36
N SER A 319 -1.81 -23.61 -0.50
CA SER A 319 -2.84 -24.66 -0.54
C SER A 319 -2.84 -25.50 0.77
N PRO A 320 -4.01 -25.72 1.41
CA PRO A 320 -4.11 -26.60 2.57
C PRO A 320 -3.83 -28.07 2.23
N LYS A 321 -4.08 -28.48 0.99
CA LYS A 321 -3.86 -29.86 0.52
C LYS A 321 -2.40 -30.04 0.10
N ALA A 322 -1.53 -30.20 1.10
CA ALA A 322 -0.17 -30.65 0.89
C ALA A 322 -0.18 -32.15 0.56
N THR A 323 -0.50 -32.52 -0.68
CA THR A 323 -0.23 -33.88 -1.15
C THR A 323 1.29 -34.09 -1.18
N ALA A 324 1.79 -35.01 -0.35
CA ALA A 324 3.18 -35.46 -0.30
C ALA A 324 4.23 -34.40 0.11
N GLY A 325 3.95 -33.59 1.13
CA GLY A 325 4.98 -32.75 1.77
C GLY A 325 5.48 -31.56 0.93
N ARG A 326 4.83 -31.25 -0.20
CA ARG A 326 5.09 -30.03 -0.98
C ARG A 326 3.96 -29.03 -0.78
N HIS A 327 4.26 -27.92 -0.10
CA HIS A 327 3.37 -26.77 -0.06
C HIS A 327 3.40 -26.08 -1.42
N SER A 328 2.32 -26.21 -2.19
CA SER A 328 2.15 -25.42 -3.40
C SER A 328 1.68 -24.01 -3.04
N GLN A 329 2.48 -23.02 -3.38
CA GLN A 329 2.16 -21.61 -3.17
C GLN A 329 1.70 -20.98 -4.49
N THR A 330 0.60 -20.24 -4.45
CA THR A 330 0.05 -19.55 -5.62
C THR A 330 0.11 -18.06 -5.37
N LEU A 331 0.81 -17.36 -6.25
CA LEU A 331 0.84 -15.92 -6.31
C LEU A 331 -0.41 -15.42 -7.03
N GLN A 332 -1.03 -14.38 -6.49
CA GLN A 332 -2.17 -13.71 -7.11
C GLN A 332 -1.89 -12.22 -7.22
N ILE A 333 -2.00 -11.67 -8.43
CA ILE A 333 -1.99 -10.23 -8.68
C ILE A 333 -3.39 -9.78 -9.03
N TRP A 334 -3.91 -8.88 -8.21
CA TRP A 334 -5.20 -8.25 -8.39
C TRP A 334 -4.95 -6.87 -9.00
N ASP A 335 -5.41 -6.65 -10.23
CA ASP A 335 -5.18 -5.39 -10.96
C ASP A 335 -6.53 -4.65 -11.15
N PHE A 336 -6.60 -3.44 -10.57
CA PHE A 336 -7.77 -2.57 -10.58
C PHE A 336 -7.68 -1.47 -11.65
N ASN A 337 -6.76 -1.59 -12.61
CA ASN A 337 -6.62 -0.63 -13.71
C ASN A 337 -7.81 -0.69 -14.67
N GLN A 338 -8.79 0.19 -14.44
CA GLN A 338 -10.03 0.22 -15.23
C GLN A 338 -9.81 0.48 -16.72
N LEU A 339 -8.74 1.18 -17.10
CA LEU A 339 -8.40 1.41 -18.51
C LEU A 339 -7.87 0.14 -19.17
N ALA A 340 -7.04 -0.63 -18.46
CA ALA A 340 -6.55 -1.92 -18.95
C ALA A 340 -7.71 -2.91 -19.13
N LEU A 341 -8.63 -2.97 -18.16
CA LEU A 341 -9.81 -3.83 -18.23
C LEU A 341 -10.72 -3.47 -19.41
N LYS A 342 -11.00 -2.17 -19.62
CA LYS A 342 -11.80 -1.72 -20.79
C LYS A 342 -11.14 -2.10 -22.12
N ARG A 343 -9.81 -1.99 -22.21
CA ARG A 343 -9.06 -2.39 -23.41
C ARG A 343 -9.10 -3.90 -23.63
N ALA A 344 -8.90 -4.69 -22.58
CA ALA A 344 -8.96 -6.15 -22.67
C ALA A 344 -10.35 -6.64 -23.11
N ALA A 345 -11.42 -6.06 -22.54
CA ALA A 345 -12.80 -6.34 -22.93
C ALA A 345 -13.08 -5.98 -24.40
N ALA A 346 -12.61 -4.81 -24.87
CA ALA A 346 -12.79 -4.39 -26.25
C ALA A 346 -12.07 -5.30 -27.27
N LEU A 347 -10.98 -5.95 -26.85
CA LEU A 347 -10.16 -6.83 -27.68
C LEU A 347 -10.53 -8.31 -27.55
N GLY A 348 -11.50 -8.67 -26.67
CA GLY A 348 -11.91 -10.06 -26.45
C GLY A 348 -10.81 -10.94 -25.84
N PHE A 349 -9.87 -10.36 -25.08
CA PHE A 349 -8.78 -11.13 -24.48
C PHE A 349 -9.26 -11.93 -23.25
N GLU A 350 -9.37 -13.25 -23.41
CA GLU A 350 -9.39 -14.20 -22.31
C GLU A 350 -8.04 -14.93 -22.26
N LYS A 351 -7.41 -14.99 -21.09
CA LYS A 351 -6.19 -15.78 -20.85
C LYS A 351 -6.49 -16.81 -19.76
N GLU A 352 -5.95 -18.03 -19.91
CA GLU A 352 -6.21 -19.14 -18.98
C GLU A 352 -5.82 -18.83 -17.52
N ASN A 353 -4.77 -18.03 -17.31
CA ASN A 353 -4.26 -17.68 -15.99
C ASN A 353 -4.87 -16.41 -15.39
N MET A 354 -5.82 -15.77 -16.08
CA MET A 354 -6.41 -14.49 -15.72
C MET A 354 -7.93 -14.61 -15.57
N ARG A 355 -8.44 -14.19 -14.42
CA ARG A 355 -9.88 -14.13 -14.14
C ARG A 355 -10.34 -12.69 -14.05
N LEU A 356 -11.30 -12.29 -14.88
CA LEU A 356 -11.98 -11.01 -14.76
C LEU A 356 -13.13 -11.10 -13.75
N VAL A 357 -13.22 -10.13 -12.83
CA VAL A 357 -14.30 -10.02 -11.85
C VAL A 357 -15.01 -8.68 -12.07
N ASN A 358 -16.19 -8.73 -12.68
CA ASN A 358 -17.01 -7.55 -12.95
C ASN A 358 -18.26 -7.47 -12.07
N ASP A 359 -18.64 -8.59 -11.45
CA ASP A 359 -19.90 -8.67 -10.72
C ASP A 359 -19.89 -7.80 -9.47
N THR A 360 -21.08 -7.30 -9.13
CA THR A 360 -21.34 -6.72 -7.82
C THR A 360 -21.16 -7.80 -6.75
N THR A 361 -20.35 -7.53 -5.73
CA THR A 361 -20.27 -8.38 -4.54
C THR A 361 -21.33 -7.93 -3.55
N VAL A 362 -22.01 -8.91 -2.95
CA VAL A 362 -22.85 -8.70 -1.78
C VAL A 362 -22.22 -9.50 -0.64
N VAL A 363 -21.51 -8.81 0.25
CA VAL A 363 -20.92 -9.44 1.43
C VAL A 363 -22.06 -9.75 2.40
N LYS A 364 -22.32 -11.05 2.56
CA LYS A 364 -23.29 -11.60 3.52
C LYS A 364 -22.49 -12.20 4.65
N ASP A 365 -22.13 -11.37 5.62
CA ASP A 365 -21.39 -11.76 6.80
C ASP A 365 -22.15 -11.27 8.03
N LYS A 366 -22.18 -12.08 9.09
CA LYS A 366 -22.87 -11.75 10.34
C LYS A 366 -22.24 -10.56 11.07
N MET A 367 -21.06 -10.12 10.62
CA MET A 367 -20.39 -8.97 11.20
C MET A 367 -21.10 -7.63 10.91
N PHE A 368 -22.02 -7.58 9.95
CA PHE A 368 -22.67 -6.36 9.51
C PHE A 368 -24.18 -6.42 9.75
N VAL A 369 -24.78 -5.27 10.08
CA VAL A 369 -26.23 -5.14 10.25
C VAL A 369 -26.97 -5.43 8.95
N GLU A 370 -26.42 -4.93 7.85
CA GLU A 370 -27.00 -5.07 6.51
C GLU A 370 -26.03 -5.75 5.56
N ARG A 371 -26.57 -6.26 4.46
CA ARG A 371 -25.76 -6.81 3.38
C ARG A 371 -24.95 -5.69 2.72
N VAL A 372 -23.63 -5.83 2.72
CA VAL A 372 -22.75 -4.82 2.12
C VAL A 372 -22.66 -5.03 0.61
N ARG A 373 -23.24 -4.12 -0.16
CA ARG A 373 -23.10 -4.09 -1.63
C ARG A 373 -21.88 -3.28 -2.03
N THR A 374 -21.13 -3.77 -3.02
CA THR A 374 -19.92 -3.12 -3.54
C THR A 374 -19.61 -3.60 -4.96
N SER A 375 -19.04 -2.74 -5.80
CA SER A 375 -18.76 -3.05 -7.20
C SER A 375 -17.63 -2.20 -7.76
N LEU A 376 -16.51 -2.85 -8.04
CA LEU A 376 -15.35 -2.30 -8.74
C LEU A 376 -14.72 -3.44 -9.54
N PRO A 377 -14.74 -3.38 -10.88
CA PRO A 377 -14.11 -4.39 -11.72
C PRO A 377 -12.61 -4.54 -11.46
N TYR A 378 -12.10 -5.77 -11.53
CA TYR A 378 -10.66 -6.06 -11.42
C TYR A 378 -10.32 -7.40 -12.10
N SER A 379 -9.06 -7.59 -12.45
CA SER A 379 -8.54 -8.89 -12.92
C SER A 379 -7.68 -9.53 -11.85
N ILE A 380 -7.75 -10.85 -11.73
CA ILE A 380 -6.82 -11.65 -10.93
C ILE A 380 -5.96 -12.49 -11.88
N THR A 381 -4.66 -12.24 -11.90
CA THR A 381 -3.69 -13.09 -12.58
C THR A 381 -3.03 -14.01 -11.56
N THR A 382 -2.96 -15.30 -11.85
CA THR A 382 -2.40 -16.29 -10.92
C THR A 382 -1.18 -17.00 -11.50
N ARG A 383 -0.21 -17.32 -10.64
CA ARG A 383 0.92 -18.17 -10.99
C ARG A 383 1.33 -19.03 -9.80
N THR A 384 1.34 -20.34 -9.99
CA THR A 384 1.91 -21.25 -9.01
C THR A 384 3.43 -21.09 -8.99
N LEU A 385 3.99 -20.89 -7.80
CA LEU A 385 5.43 -20.79 -7.62
C LEU A 385 6.07 -22.16 -7.90
N PRO A 386 7.28 -22.19 -8.49
CA PRO A 386 8.04 -23.43 -8.64
C PRO A 386 8.21 -24.12 -7.28
N PRO A 387 8.32 -25.46 -7.26
CA PRO A 387 8.66 -26.17 -6.03
C PRO A 387 10.02 -25.68 -5.50
N PRO A 388 10.29 -25.85 -4.18
CA PRO A 388 11.58 -25.54 -3.59
C PRO A 388 12.73 -26.19 -4.39
N ARG A 389 13.76 -25.41 -4.74
CA ARG A 389 14.96 -25.85 -5.47
C ARG A 389 15.81 -26.81 -4.62
N SER A 390 15.67 -26.75 -3.30
CA SER A 390 16.33 -27.67 -2.36
C SER A 390 15.45 -27.96 -1.14
N PRO A 391 15.70 -29.06 -0.39
CA PRO A 391 14.93 -29.38 0.83
C PRO A 391 15.02 -28.32 1.94
N GLY A 392 16.05 -27.47 1.91
CA GLY A 392 16.22 -26.36 2.86
C GLY A 392 15.63 -25.03 2.38
N GLU A 393 15.08 -24.97 1.17
CA GLU A 393 14.52 -23.73 0.65
C GLU A 393 13.21 -23.37 1.38
N PRO A 394 13.11 -22.11 1.85
CA PRO A 394 11.97 -21.67 2.63
C PRO A 394 10.64 -21.62 1.86
N THR A 395 9.55 -22.03 2.53
CA THR A 395 8.19 -21.61 2.16
C THR A 395 8.03 -20.13 2.48
N PHE A 396 7.60 -19.34 1.50
CA PHE A 396 7.39 -17.90 1.69
C PHE A 396 6.12 -17.65 2.53
N THR A 397 6.15 -16.66 3.41
CA THR A 397 5.00 -16.27 4.23
C THR A 397 4.24 -15.11 3.60
N ASP A 398 4.94 -14.24 2.88
CA ASP A 398 4.41 -12.96 2.41
C ASP A 398 4.92 -12.62 1.00
N ALA A 399 4.22 -11.70 0.35
CA ALA A 399 4.61 -11.12 -0.91
C ALA A 399 4.39 -9.60 -0.93
N MET A 400 5.28 -8.89 -1.60
CA MET A 400 5.18 -7.46 -1.89
C MET A 400 5.36 -7.24 -3.40
N CYS A 401 4.83 -6.14 -3.92
CA CYS A 401 4.98 -5.75 -5.31
C CYS A 401 5.52 -4.33 -5.41
N GLY A 402 6.50 -4.13 -6.29
CA GLY A 402 6.91 -2.83 -6.78
C GLY A 402 6.40 -2.58 -8.20
N GLU A 403 7.04 -1.64 -8.88
CA GLU A 403 6.65 -1.28 -10.25
C GLU A 403 6.94 -2.39 -11.28
N ASP A 404 8.10 -3.05 -11.15
CA ASP A 404 8.58 -4.11 -12.06
C ASP A 404 9.17 -5.32 -11.31
N SER A 405 8.84 -5.46 -10.03
CA SER A 405 9.37 -6.55 -9.23
C SER A 405 8.35 -7.07 -8.24
N ILE A 406 8.49 -8.34 -7.90
CA ILE A 406 7.78 -8.99 -6.81
C ILE A 406 8.82 -9.46 -5.81
N LEU A 407 8.56 -9.20 -4.53
CA LEU A 407 9.40 -9.63 -3.43
C LEU A 407 8.64 -10.70 -2.68
N LEU A 408 9.18 -11.91 -2.63
CA LEU A 408 8.67 -13.00 -1.79
C LEU A 408 9.49 -13.06 -0.52
N LEU A 409 8.82 -13.09 0.62
CA LEU A 409 9.47 -13.02 1.92
C LEU A 409 9.14 -14.27 2.72
N LYS A 410 10.15 -14.84 3.36
CA LYS A 410 9.94 -15.69 4.52
C LYS A 410 10.39 -14.94 5.76
N TYR A 411 9.51 -14.95 6.75
CA TYR A 411 9.79 -14.49 8.09
C TYR A 411 9.59 -15.63 9.09
N ASP A 412 10.68 -16.14 9.68
CA ASP A 412 10.64 -16.92 10.92
C ASP A 412 11.60 -16.34 11.95
N LEU A 413 11.50 -16.78 13.21
CA LEU A 413 12.30 -16.26 14.34
C LEU A 413 13.82 -16.39 14.13
N HIS A 414 14.27 -17.23 13.19
CA HIS A 414 15.67 -17.58 13.00
C HIS A 414 16.20 -17.23 11.59
N HIS A 415 15.32 -17.13 10.58
CA HIS A 415 15.69 -16.99 9.18
C HIS A 415 14.77 -16.01 8.47
N ARG A 416 15.39 -15.02 7.83
CA ARG A 416 14.74 -14.11 6.90
C ARG A 416 15.31 -14.34 5.52
N HIS A 417 14.42 -14.67 4.60
CA HIS A 417 14.79 -14.91 3.21
C HIS A 417 13.95 -14.00 2.33
N LEU A 418 14.63 -13.26 1.46
CA LEU A 418 13.98 -12.40 0.48
C LEU A 418 14.33 -12.92 -0.92
N ARG A 419 13.32 -13.21 -1.73
CA ARG A 419 13.48 -13.49 -3.15
C ARG A 419 12.88 -12.37 -3.97
N ILE A 420 13.67 -11.81 -4.87
CA ILE A 420 13.24 -10.81 -5.84
C ILE A 420 12.97 -11.52 -7.16
N LEU A 421 11.79 -11.26 -7.73
CA LEU A 421 11.40 -11.67 -9.07
C LEU A 421 11.30 -10.40 -9.92
N THR A 422 12.06 -10.31 -11.00
CA THR A 422 12.19 -9.10 -11.82
C THR A 422 11.59 -9.29 -13.20
N PHE A 423 10.76 -8.35 -13.62
CA PHE A 423 10.09 -8.36 -14.92
C PHE A 423 10.82 -7.56 -16.01
#